data_AF-A0A7C2R7E6-F1
#
_entry.id   AF-A0A7C2R7E6-F1
#
_cell.length_a   1.000
_cell.length_b   1.000
_cell.length_c   1.000
_cell.angle_alpha   90.00
_cell.angle_beta   90.00
_cell.angle_gamma   90.00
#
_symmetry.space_group_name_H-M   'P 1'
#
loop_
_entity.id
_entity.type
_entity.pdbx_description
1 polymer ?
#
loop_
_entity_poly.entity_id
_entity_poly.type
_entity_poly.pdbx_seq_one_letter_code
_entity_poly.pdbx_strand_id
1 'polypeptide(L)'
;MATTGDQSIGTGIVWHATNNGTTGATATALVTGDKNTNLIVTTYGTESNAAKLCDDYTNSETGSGVYSDWYLPSKDELNKLYLNKATIGGFDLSGRPYWSSSECNAGGAWSQAFDDGTQYYGQSKNSIYRVRAVRTF
;
A
#
# COMPACT_ATOMS: atom_id res chain seq x y z
N MET A 1 -1.57 1.29 -13.22
CA MET A 1 -3.02 1.35 -12.94
C MET A 1 -3.27 1.13 -11.45
N ALA A 2 -4.40 1.58 -10.92
CA ALA A 2 -4.79 1.37 -9.53
C ALA A 2 -6.14 0.66 -9.47
N THR A 3 -6.38 -0.12 -8.40
CA THR A 3 -7.71 -0.64 -8.11
C THR A 3 -8.68 0.51 -7.79
N THR A 4 -9.98 0.29 -8.01
CA THR A 4 -11.03 1.26 -7.62
C THR A 4 -11.58 1.01 -6.22
N GLY A 5 -11.26 -0.13 -5.61
CA GLY A 5 -11.64 -0.50 -4.23
C GLY A 5 -10.45 -0.59 -3.27
N ASP A 6 -10.69 -0.39 -1.98
CA ASP A 6 -9.71 -0.64 -0.92
C ASP A 6 -9.62 -2.15 -0.66
N GLN A 7 -8.41 -2.72 -0.77
CA GLN A 7 -8.22 -4.17 -0.62
C GLN A 7 -8.38 -4.63 0.84
N SER A 8 -8.31 -3.74 1.83
CA SER A 8 -8.56 -4.04 3.24
C SER A 8 -10.04 -4.04 3.65
N ILE A 9 -10.96 -3.99 2.68
CA ILE A 9 -12.41 -4.17 2.89
C ILE A 9 -12.99 -3.28 4.01
N GLY A 10 -12.58 -2.01 4.14
CA GLY A 10 -13.17 -1.16 5.18
C GLY A 10 -12.41 -1.15 6.50
N THR A 11 -11.83 -2.28 6.88
CA THR A 11 -11.31 -2.50 8.24
C THR A 11 -9.87 -2.06 8.39
N GLY A 12 -9.11 -1.94 7.30
CA GLY A 12 -7.68 -1.68 7.33
C GLY A 12 -6.88 -2.92 7.74
N ILE A 13 -5.57 -2.83 7.60
CA ILE A 13 -4.62 -3.91 7.91
C ILE A 13 -3.31 -3.31 8.43
N VAL A 14 -2.52 -4.13 9.11
CA VAL A 14 -1.17 -3.76 9.58
C VAL A 14 -0.16 -3.80 8.44
N TRP A 15 0.90 -3.00 8.54
CA TRP A 15 2.07 -3.10 7.65
C TRP A 15 2.97 -4.27 8.07
N HIS A 16 3.11 -4.48 9.37
CA HIS A 16 3.75 -5.65 9.98
C HIS A 16 3.09 -5.93 11.35
N ALA A 17 3.03 -7.19 11.79
CA ALA A 17 2.35 -7.56 13.05
C ALA A 17 2.93 -6.87 14.29
N THR A 18 4.21 -6.49 14.26
CA THR A 18 4.88 -5.77 15.35
C THR A 18 5.41 -4.40 14.88
N ASN A 19 5.79 -3.56 15.82
CA ASN A 19 6.47 -2.29 15.55
C ASN A 19 8.00 -2.43 15.62
N ASN A 20 8.54 -3.58 15.22
CA ASN A 20 9.97 -3.84 15.18
C ASN A 20 10.36 -4.72 13.99
N GLY A 21 11.59 -4.56 13.49
CA GLY A 21 12.13 -5.32 12.36
C GLY A 21 12.19 -4.52 11.06
N THR A 22 13.14 -4.87 10.20
CA THR A 22 13.41 -4.17 8.94
C THR A 22 13.37 -5.12 7.77
N THR A 23 12.75 -4.69 6.67
CA THR A 23 12.74 -5.42 5.40
C THR A 23 13.76 -4.85 4.41
N GLY A 24 14.21 -3.61 4.62
CA GLY A 24 15.02 -2.87 3.65
C GLY A 24 14.20 -2.26 2.51
N ALA A 25 12.88 -2.35 2.54
CA ALA A 25 11.93 -1.79 1.56
C ALA A 25 11.84 -0.25 1.64
N THR A 26 12.96 0.45 1.56
CA THR A 26 13.07 1.89 1.86
C THR A 26 12.83 2.80 0.66
N ALA A 27 12.72 2.25 -0.55
CA ALA A 27 12.60 3.05 -1.77
C ALA A 27 11.28 3.82 -1.79
N THR A 28 11.30 5.10 -2.18
CA THR A 28 10.10 5.95 -2.20
C THR A 28 9.64 6.33 -3.59
N ALA A 29 10.52 6.21 -4.59
CA ALA A 29 10.30 6.74 -5.93
C ALA A 29 9.17 6.02 -6.69
N LEU A 30 8.76 6.59 -7.81
CA LEU A 30 7.83 5.93 -8.72
C LEU A 30 8.43 4.60 -9.20
N VAL A 31 7.58 3.59 -9.41
CA VAL A 31 8.00 2.28 -9.95
C VAL A 31 8.97 1.54 -9.01
N THR A 32 8.89 1.77 -7.71
CA THR A 32 9.65 1.00 -6.71
C THR A 32 8.77 0.24 -5.72
N GLY A 33 7.44 0.43 -5.78
CA GLY A 33 6.52 -0.23 -4.86
C GLY A 33 6.50 -1.74 -5.03
N ASP A 34 6.72 -2.24 -6.24
CA ASP A 34 6.79 -3.67 -6.55
C ASP A 34 7.98 -4.33 -5.82
N LYS A 35 9.17 -3.75 -5.95
CA LYS A 35 10.39 -4.23 -5.31
C LYS A 35 10.28 -4.17 -3.79
N ASN A 36 9.70 -3.11 -3.26
CA ASN A 36 9.44 -2.99 -1.83
C ASN A 36 8.45 -4.05 -1.34
N THR A 37 7.35 -4.24 -2.07
CA THR A 37 6.33 -5.25 -1.75
C THR A 37 6.95 -6.64 -1.72
N ASN A 38 7.77 -6.98 -2.71
CA ASN A 38 8.51 -8.24 -2.75
C ASN A 38 9.44 -8.44 -1.55
N LEU A 39 10.16 -7.39 -1.11
CA LEU A 39 10.99 -7.46 0.10
C LEU A 39 10.14 -7.71 1.36
N ILE A 40 8.99 -7.04 1.49
CA ILE A 40 8.08 -7.21 2.63
C ILE A 40 7.48 -8.62 2.61
N VAL A 41 6.99 -9.11 1.48
CA VAL A 41 6.44 -10.47 1.34
C VAL A 41 7.51 -11.53 1.58
N THR A 42 8.75 -11.31 1.15
CA THR A 42 9.86 -12.23 1.46
C THR A 42 10.16 -12.30 2.96
N THR A 43 10.08 -11.15 3.65
CA THR A 43 10.43 -11.06 5.08
C THR A 43 9.27 -11.50 5.98
N TYR A 44 8.04 -11.14 5.62
CA TYR A 44 6.84 -11.23 6.45
C TYR A 44 5.65 -11.88 5.70
N GLY A 45 5.88 -12.68 4.66
CA GLY A 45 4.81 -13.25 3.84
C GLY A 45 3.94 -14.32 4.53
N THR A 46 4.33 -14.77 5.73
CA THR A 46 3.54 -15.73 6.54
C THR A 46 2.46 -15.07 7.37
N GLU A 47 2.51 -13.76 7.59
CA GLU A 47 1.47 -12.99 8.27
C GLU A 47 0.52 -12.32 7.25
N SER A 48 -0.68 -11.98 7.72
CA SER A 48 -1.59 -11.14 6.97
C SER A 48 -1.20 -9.67 7.16
N ASN A 49 -0.54 -9.08 6.15
CA ASN A 49 -0.12 -7.69 6.17
C ASN A 49 -0.46 -6.95 4.86
N ALA A 50 -0.27 -5.63 4.88
CA ALA A 50 -0.61 -4.73 3.79
C ALA A 50 0.03 -5.14 2.45
N ALA A 51 1.30 -5.53 2.45
CA ALA A 51 2.01 -5.92 1.23
C ALA A 51 1.48 -7.25 0.69
N LYS A 52 1.33 -8.25 1.56
CA LYS A 52 0.79 -9.57 1.18
C LYS A 52 -0.63 -9.49 0.64
N LEU A 53 -1.47 -8.63 1.21
CA LEU A 53 -2.83 -8.40 0.75
C LEU A 53 -2.88 -7.80 -0.66
N CYS A 54 -1.93 -6.92 -1.01
CA CYS A 54 -1.81 -6.40 -2.37
C CYS A 54 -1.20 -7.42 -3.34
N ASP A 55 -0.18 -8.17 -2.91
CA ASP A 55 0.51 -9.20 -3.69
C ASP A 55 -0.41 -10.38 -4.06
N ASP A 56 -1.27 -10.81 -3.12
CA ASP A 56 -2.25 -11.87 -3.35
C ASP A 56 -3.47 -11.41 -4.15
N TYR A 57 -3.63 -10.11 -4.37
CA TYR A 57 -4.83 -9.58 -5.01
C TYR A 57 -4.84 -9.97 -6.50
N THR A 58 -6.01 -10.42 -6.95
CA THR A 58 -6.32 -10.66 -8.36
C THR A 58 -7.62 -9.93 -8.68
N ASN A 59 -7.65 -9.14 -9.75
CA ASN A 59 -8.89 -8.47 -10.17
C ASN A 59 -9.83 -9.46 -10.85
N SER A 60 -11.13 -9.21 -10.75
CA SER A 60 -12.12 -9.90 -11.59
C SER A 60 -11.86 -9.62 -13.07
N GLU A 61 -12.29 -10.52 -13.95
CA GLU A 61 -12.25 -10.30 -15.41
C GLU A 61 -12.97 -8.99 -15.73
N THR A 62 -12.18 -8.00 -16.10
CA THR A 62 -12.62 -6.76 -16.73
C THR A 62 -12.35 -6.96 -18.21
N GLY A 63 -13.06 -6.35 -19.17
CA GLY A 63 -12.80 -6.59 -20.61
C GLY A 63 -11.36 -6.34 -21.11
N SER A 64 -10.44 -5.95 -20.23
CA SER A 64 -8.99 -5.92 -20.38
C SER A 64 -8.23 -7.12 -19.79
N GLY A 65 -8.87 -8.15 -19.25
CA GLY A 65 -8.26 -9.34 -18.63
C GLY A 65 -8.23 -9.37 -17.09
N VAL A 66 -7.70 -10.49 -16.57
CA VAL A 66 -7.36 -10.75 -15.16
C VAL A 66 -5.85 -10.56 -14.95
N TYR A 67 -5.48 -9.85 -13.88
CA TYR A 67 -4.12 -9.55 -13.51
C TYR A 67 -3.84 -9.92 -12.05
N SER A 68 -2.63 -10.39 -11.79
CA SER A 68 -2.14 -10.87 -10.48
C SER A 68 -0.77 -10.29 -10.12
N ASP A 69 -0.36 -9.21 -10.79
CA ASP A 69 0.92 -8.50 -10.63
C ASP A 69 0.74 -7.21 -9.79
N TRP A 70 -0.15 -7.28 -8.82
CA TRP A 70 -0.52 -6.15 -7.97
C TRP A 70 0.45 -6.01 -6.80
N TYR A 71 0.70 -4.78 -6.37
CA TYR A 71 1.63 -4.50 -5.29
C TYR A 71 1.19 -3.30 -4.44
N LEU A 72 1.78 -3.19 -3.24
CA LEU A 72 1.57 -2.05 -2.34
C LEU A 72 2.42 -0.86 -2.82
N PRO A 73 1.82 0.31 -3.12
CA PRO A 73 2.53 1.43 -3.74
C PRO A 73 3.64 2.00 -2.84
N SER A 74 4.72 2.44 -3.45
CA SER A 74 5.72 3.28 -2.79
C SER A 74 5.11 4.63 -2.38
N LYS A 75 5.84 5.39 -1.57
CA LYS A 75 5.39 6.69 -1.07
C LYS A 75 5.00 7.63 -2.21
N ASP A 76 5.79 7.70 -3.27
CA ASP A 76 5.54 8.65 -4.36
C ASP A 76 4.48 8.12 -5.33
N GLU A 77 4.34 6.80 -5.46
CA GLU A 77 3.21 6.19 -6.18
C GLU A 77 1.88 6.46 -5.48
N LEU A 78 1.84 6.33 -4.15
CA LEU A 78 0.67 6.65 -3.35
C LEU A 78 0.28 8.13 -3.50
N ASN A 79 1.26 9.03 -3.61
CA ASN A 79 1.01 10.44 -3.90
C ASN A 79 0.42 10.66 -5.30
N LYS A 80 0.86 9.89 -6.31
CA LYS A 80 0.23 9.93 -7.64
C LYS A 80 -1.23 9.49 -7.60
N LEU A 81 -1.58 8.52 -6.75
CA LEU A 81 -2.98 8.15 -6.53
C LEU A 81 -3.77 9.29 -5.91
N TYR A 82 -3.20 9.97 -4.90
CA TYR A 82 -3.84 11.13 -4.28
C TYR A 82 -4.13 12.25 -5.30
N LEU A 83 -3.14 12.60 -6.13
CA LEU A 83 -3.30 13.62 -7.17
C LEU A 83 -4.36 13.27 -8.21
N ASN A 84 -4.66 11.97 -8.40
CA ASN A 84 -5.66 11.47 -9.34
C ASN A 84 -6.90 10.90 -8.63
N LYS A 85 -7.08 11.16 -7.33
CA LYS A 85 -8.10 10.50 -6.50
C LYS A 85 -9.52 10.70 -7.00
N ALA A 86 -9.80 11.88 -7.59
CA ALA A 86 -11.10 12.23 -8.13
C ALA A 86 -11.47 11.38 -9.36
N THR A 87 -10.48 11.04 -10.20
CA THR A 87 -10.69 10.22 -11.40
C THR A 87 -10.75 8.73 -11.06
N ILE A 88 -9.92 8.28 -10.13
CA ILE A 88 -9.83 6.86 -9.74
C ILE A 88 -11.02 6.45 -8.84
N GLY A 89 -11.40 7.31 -7.89
CA GLY A 89 -12.51 7.07 -6.97
C GLY A 89 -12.24 6.04 -5.86
N GLY A 90 -13.24 5.83 -5.00
CA GLY A 90 -13.26 4.79 -3.98
C GLY A 90 -12.23 4.93 -2.85
N PHE A 91 -11.70 6.14 -2.62
CA PHE A 91 -10.79 6.42 -1.49
C PHE A 91 -11.58 6.79 -0.23
N ASP A 92 -11.03 6.44 0.93
CA ASP A 92 -11.48 6.94 2.21
C ASP A 92 -11.09 8.43 2.34
N LEU A 93 -12.10 9.29 2.49
CA LEU A 93 -11.95 10.75 2.66
C LEU A 93 -12.27 11.20 4.09
N SER A 94 -12.30 10.29 5.06
CA SER A 94 -12.51 10.58 6.49
C SER A 94 -11.23 10.88 7.27
N GLY A 95 -10.07 10.89 6.60
CA GLY A 95 -8.76 11.11 7.22
C GLY A 95 -7.99 9.84 7.58
N ARG A 96 -8.59 8.66 7.41
CA ARG A 96 -7.87 7.40 7.65
C ARG A 96 -6.83 7.15 6.54
N PRO A 97 -5.54 6.98 6.88
CA PRO A 97 -4.50 6.91 5.87
C PRO A 97 -4.42 5.55 5.18
N TYR A 98 -3.70 5.52 4.08
CA TYR A 98 -3.34 4.34 3.30
C TYR A 98 -1.86 4.02 3.50
N TRP A 99 -1.54 2.75 3.68
CA TRP A 99 -0.15 2.30 3.79
C TRP A 99 0.62 2.47 2.48
N SER A 100 1.90 2.80 2.61
CA SER A 100 2.89 2.66 1.56
C SER A 100 3.81 1.46 1.83
N SER A 101 4.37 0.86 0.78
CA SER A 101 5.44 -0.13 0.90
C SER A 101 6.79 0.45 1.31
N SER A 102 6.93 1.79 1.39
CA SER A 102 8.16 2.45 1.82
C SER A 102 8.33 2.38 3.35
N GLU A 103 9.29 1.57 3.79
CA GLU A 103 9.76 1.47 5.17
C GLU A 103 10.56 2.72 5.58
N CYS A 104 10.35 3.21 6.80
CA CYS A 104 11.12 4.34 7.36
C CYS A 104 12.26 3.84 8.25
N ASN A 105 11.97 2.87 9.13
CA ASN A 105 12.88 2.29 10.10
C ASN A 105 12.28 0.98 10.67
N ALA A 106 12.87 0.44 11.73
CA ALA A 106 12.43 -0.81 12.35
C ALA A 106 10.95 -0.79 12.82
N GLY A 107 10.46 0.34 13.32
CA GLY A 107 9.08 0.45 13.81
C GLY A 107 8.12 1.22 12.93
N GLY A 108 8.63 1.92 11.91
CA GLY A 108 7.89 2.91 11.14
C GLY A 108 7.82 2.61 9.65
N ALA A 109 6.67 2.89 9.05
CA ALA A 109 6.47 2.93 7.59
C ALA A 109 5.77 4.24 7.18
N TRP A 110 5.82 4.56 5.89
CA TRP A 110 5.10 5.71 5.33
C TRP A 110 3.61 5.41 5.15
N SER A 111 2.77 6.42 5.34
CA SER A 111 1.36 6.37 4.96
C SER A 111 0.89 7.71 4.41
N GLN A 112 -0.29 7.75 3.79
CA GLN A 112 -0.87 9.00 3.24
C GLN A 112 -2.37 9.06 3.47
N ALA A 113 -2.87 10.19 3.98
CA ALA A 113 -4.28 10.47 4.05
C ALA A 113 -4.81 11.04 2.72
N PHE A 114 -6.03 10.66 2.35
CA PHE A 114 -6.61 10.98 1.05
C PHE A 114 -7.65 12.12 1.09
N ASP A 115 -8.06 12.54 2.27
CA ASP A 115 -8.84 13.76 2.49
C ASP A 115 -8.00 15.01 2.17
N ASP A 116 -6.82 15.13 2.78
CA ASP A 116 -5.96 16.33 2.69
C ASP A 116 -4.66 16.11 1.91
N GLY A 117 -4.18 14.87 1.78
CA GLY A 117 -2.94 14.53 1.07
C GLY A 117 -1.71 14.42 1.96
N THR A 118 -1.85 14.60 3.27
CA THR A 118 -0.75 14.54 4.23
C THR A 118 -0.06 13.19 4.18
N GLN A 119 1.27 13.21 4.00
CA GLN A 119 2.14 12.03 4.08
C GLN A 119 2.77 11.95 5.46
N TYR A 120 2.51 10.85 6.17
CA TYR A 120 3.03 10.61 7.50
C TYR A 120 4.30 9.77 7.45
N TYR A 121 5.35 10.27 8.09
CA TYR A 121 6.60 9.55 8.29
C TYR A 121 6.55 8.73 9.58
N GLY A 122 7.11 7.52 9.56
CA GLY A 122 7.38 6.75 10.79
C GLY A 122 6.14 6.24 11.52
N GLN A 123 5.04 5.98 10.81
CA GLN A 123 3.84 5.45 11.43
C GLN A 123 4.07 4.03 11.93
N SER A 124 3.58 3.72 13.14
CA SER A 124 3.79 2.42 13.78
C SER A 124 3.25 1.30 12.88
N LYS A 125 4.11 0.36 12.50
CA LYS A 125 3.80 -0.69 11.52
C LYS A 125 2.61 -1.59 11.91
N ASN A 126 2.35 -1.74 13.19
CA ASN A 126 1.20 -2.49 13.73
C ASN A 126 -0.11 -1.67 13.76
N SER A 127 -0.12 -0.43 13.25
CA SER A 127 -1.35 0.37 13.11
C SER A 127 -2.22 -0.16 11.98
N ILE A 128 -3.53 0.01 12.11
CA ILE A 128 -4.49 -0.53 11.14
C ILE A 128 -4.88 0.58 10.15
N TYR A 129 -4.34 0.54 8.93
CA TYR A 129 -4.59 1.51 7.86
C TYR A 129 -5.08 0.85 6.58
N ARG A 130 -5.60 1.67 5.65
CA ARG A 130 -6.14 1.17 4.37
C ARG A 130 -5.03 0.74 3.42
N VAL A 131 -5.39 0.02 2.37
CA VAL A 131 -4.45 -0.31 1.28
C VAL A 131 -5.08 -0.05 -0.08
N ARG A 132 -4.24 0.33 -1.05
CA ARG A 132 -4.65 0.49 -2.44
C ARG A 132 -3.62 -0.18 -3.31
N ALA A 133 -3.96 -1.34 -3.84
CA ALA A 133 -3.09 -2.06 -4.76
C ALA A 133 -2.95 -1.30 -6.09
N VAL A 134 -1.73 -1.30 -6.62
CA VAL A 134 -1.39 -0.74 -7.93
C VAL A 134 -0.62 -1.77 -8.76
N ARG A 135 -0.52 -1.53 -10.07
CA ARG A 135 0.30 -2.32 -11.01
C ARG A 135 0.98 -1.43 -12.04
N THR A 136 2.17 -1.82 -12.50
CA THR A 136 2.93 -1.17 -13.58
C THR A 136 2.43 -1.63 -14.96
N PHE A 137 2.78 -0.88 -16.02
CA PHE A 137 2.49 -1.20 -17.42
C PHE A 137 3.67 -0.83 -18.31
#